data_AF-A0A9E5L583-F1
#
_entry.id   AF-A0A9E5L583-F1
#
_cell.length_a   1.000
_cell.length_b   1.000
_cell.length_c   1.000
_cell.angle_alpha   90.00
_cell.angle_beta   90.00
_cell.angle_gamma   90.00
#
_symmetry.space_group_name_H-M   'P 1'
#
loop_
_entity.id
_entity.type
_entity.pdbx_description
1 polymer ?
#
loop_
_entity_poly.entity_id
_entity_poly.type
_entity_poly.pdbx_seq_one_letter_code
_entity_poly.pdbx_strand_id
1 'polypeptide(L)'
;MSTTVYDAVQKIGMPECDVFIFQLAIYLAKAKKNNLTYRVAIATRQDVEKYGNLPVPMVIRNAPTKLMGELGYGKDYKYAHNDPSAKDQQHMPDQLKNRKYL
;
A
#
# COMPACT_ATOMS: atom_id res chain seq x y z
N MET A 1 4.59 12.92 -14.20
CA MET A 1 5.61 13.10 -15.27
C MET A 1 5.60 11.94 -16.25
N SER A 2 5.98 10.71 -15.87
CA SER A 2 5.99 9.58 -16.82
C SER A 2 4.63 9.29 -17.46
N THR A 3 3.54 9.33 -16.69
CA THR A 3 2.17 9.14 -17.20
C THR A 3 1.73 10.25 -18.15
N THR A 4 2.14 11.50 -17.88
CA THR A 4 1.88 12.66 -18.73
C THR A 4 2.56 12.53 -20.09
N VAL A 5 3.83 12.08 -20.10
CA VAL A 5 4.57 11.83 -21.35
C VAL A 5 3.96 10.66 -22.12
N TYR A 6 3.55 9.60 -21.43
CA TYR A 6 2.80 8.51 -22.06
C TYR A 6 1.53 8.99 -22.77
N ASP A 7 0.73 9.81 -22.08
CA ASP A 7 -0.51 10.38 -22.64
C ASP A 7 -0.25 11.33 -23.83
N ALA A 8 0.81 12.16 -23.74
CA ALA A 8 1.22 13.03 -24.84
C ALA A 8 1.62 12.21 -26.09
N VAL A 9 2.43 11.16 -25.91
CA VAL A 9 2.83 10.25 -27.00
C VAL A 9 1.62 9.59 -27.64
N GLN A 10 0.64 9.15 -26.85
CA GLN A 10 -0.58 8.52 -27.38
C GLN A 10 -1.45 9.49 -28.18
N LYS A 11 -1.52 10.77 -27.78
CA LYS A 11 -2.40 11.76 -28.41
C LYS A 11 -1.81 12.46 -29.62
N ILE A 12 -0.52 12.75 -29.58
CA ILE A 12 0.18 13.50 -30.63
C ILE A 12 0.86 12.55 -31.61
N GLY A 13 1.46 11.46 -31.11
CA GLY A 13 2.19 10.51 -31.95
C GLY A 13 3.62 10.95 -32.27
N MET A 14 4.29 10.12 -33.08
CA MET A 14 5.65 10.35 -33.56
C MET A 14 5.62 10.96 -34.97
N PRO A 15 6.60 11.82 -35.32
CA PRO A 15 7.84 12.12 -34.58
C PRO A 15 7.76 13.22 -33.52
N GLU A 16 6.68 13.99 -33.46
CA GLU A 16 6.59 15.23 -32.66
C GLU A 16 6.78 14.99 -31.15
N CYS A 17 6.47 13.80 -30.65
CA CYS A 17 6.63 13.45 -29.24
C CYS A 17 8.04 13.05 -28.80
N ASP A 18 9.01 12.95 -29.71
CA ASP A 18 10.37 12.51 -29.39
C ASP A 18 11.01 13.37 -28.29
N VAL A 19 10.80 14.69 -28.36
CA VAL A 19 11.30 15.64 -27.35
C VAL A 19 10.78 15.35 -25.94
N PHE A 20 9.54 14.86 -25.80
CA PHE A 20 8.96 14.54 -24.49
C PHE A 20 9.57 13.27 -23.90
N ILE A 21 9.94 12.31 -24.75
CA ILE A 21 10.62 11.07 -24.33
C ILE A 21 12.03 11.41 -23.84
N PHE A 22 12.78 12.25 -24.57
CA PHE A 22 14.09 12.74 -24.11
C PHE A 22 14.00 13.48 -22.78
N GLN A 23 13.01 14.37 -22.64
CA GLN A 23 12.77 15.09 -21.39
C GLN A 23 12.51 14.12 -20.21
N LEU A 24 11.70 13.08 -20.42
CA LEU A 24 11.42 12.07 -19.41
C LEU A 24 12.70 11.32 -19.02
N ALA A 25 13.51 10.90 -19.99
CA ALA A 25 14.75 10.18 -19.75
C ALA A 25 15.72 11.00 -18.89
N ILE A 26 15.93 12.28 -19.24
CA ILE A 26 16.79 13.20 -18.47
C ILE A 26 16.23 13.40 -17.06
N TYR A 27 14.91 13.61 -16.92
CA TYR A 27 14.26 13.78 -15.63
C TYR A 27 14.49 12.56 -14.72
N LEU A 28 14.25 11.36 -15.24
CA LEU A 28 14.45 10.11 -14.50
C LEU A 28 15.93 9.89 -14.15
N ALA A 29 16.86 10.20 -15.07
CA ALA A 29 18.30 10.10 -14.82
C ALA A 29 18.74 10.98 -13.65
N LYS A 30 18.22 12.22 -13.56
CA LYS A 30 18.57 13.19 -12.50
C LYS A 30 17.78 13.02 -11.20
N ALA A 31 16.66 12.29 -11.21
CA ALA A 31 15.84 12.07 -10.01
C ALA A 31 16.59 11.29 -8.91
N LYS A 32 16.29 11.59 -7.64
CA LYS A 32 16.79 10.82 -6.48
C LYS A 32 16.35 9.36 -6.62
N LYS A 33 17.31 8.44 -6.62
CA LYS A 33 17.03 7.00 -6.72
C LYS A 33 16.65 6.44 -5.35
N ASN A 34 15.58 5.67 -5.30
CA ASN A 34 15.13 4.97 -4.11
C ASN A 34 14.40 3.68 -4.52
N ASN A 35 14.84 2.54 -4.01
CA ASN A 35 14.22 1.23 -4.26
C ASN A 35 13.38 0.71 -3.07
N LEU A 36 13.10 1.54 -2.06
CA LEU A 36 12.35 1.18 -0.85
C LEU A 36 11.05 0.46 -1.17
N THR A 37 10.20 1.05 -2.02
CA THR A 37 8.92 0.46 -2.42
C THR A 37 9.08 -0.92 -3.06
N TYR A 38 10.13 -1.11 -3.87
CA TYR A 38 10.43 -2.41 -4.50
C TYR A 38 10.79 -3.46 -3.45
N ARG A 39 11.67 -3.12 -2.50
CA ARG A 39 12.06 -4.01 -1.41
C ARG A 39 10.90 -4.35 -0.48
N VAL A 40 10.06 -3.37 -0.13
CA VAL A 40 8.83 -3.55 0.65
C VAL A 40 7.92 -4.54 -0.06
N ALA A 41 7.66 -4.35 -1.36
CA ALA A 41 6.77 -5.21 -2.12
C ALA A 41 7.27 -6.67 -2.21
N ILE A 42 8.58 -6.88 -2.31
CA ILE A 42 9.17 -8.22 -2.25
C ILE A 42 8.96 -8.85 -0.87
N ALA A 43 9.33 -8.13 0.19
CA ALA A 43 9.27 -8.64 1.56
C ALA A 43 7.83 -9.00 1.96
N THR A 44 6.86 -8.16 1.61
CA THR A 44 5.44 -8.43 1.88
C THR A 44 4.95 -9.66 1.11
N ARG A 45 5.32 -9.82 -0.17
CA ARG A 45 4.93 -11.02 -0.96
C ARG A 45 5.51 -12.30 -0.37
N GLN A 46 6.77 -12.28 0.02
CA GLN A 46 7.43 -13.42 0.67
C GLN A 46 6.73 -13.81 1.97
N ASP A 47 6.34 -12.83 2.80
CA ASP A 47 5.63 -13.14 4.04
C ASP A 47 4.21 -13.67 3.74
N VAL A 48 3.51 -13.15 2.72
CA VAL A 48 2.20 -13.70 2.29
C VAL A 48 2.33 -15.15 1.82
N GLU A 49 3.33 -15.46 0.99
CA GLU A 49 3.58 -16.83 0.52
C GLU A 49 3.96 -17.78 1.66
N LYS A 50 4.75 -17.30 2.62
CA LYS A 50 5.23 -18.08 3.75
C LYS A 50 4.14 -18.38 4.78
N TYR A 51 3.33 -17.39 5.15
CA TYR A 51 2.38 -17.50 6.25
C TYR A 51 0.94 -17.82 5.80
N GLY A 52 0.63 -17.67 4.52
CA GLY A 52 -0.67 -17.99 3.97
C GLY A 52 -1.80 -17.14 4.57
N ASN A 53 -2.86 -17.79 5.04
CA ASN A 53 -4.12 -17.15 5.43
C ASN A 53 -4.18 -16.75 6.92
N LEU A 54 -3.22 -15.94 7.38
CA LEU A 54 -3.26 -15.45 8.76
C LEU A 54 -4.56 -14.71 9.07
N PRO A 55 -5.15 -14.94 10.26
CA PRO A 55 -6.41 -14.33 10.61
C PRO A 55 -6.27 -12.80 10.73
N VAL A 56 -7.26 -12.08 10.22
CA VAL A 56 -7.40 -10.65 10.45
C VAL A 56 -7.60 -10.41 11.96
N PRO A 57 -6.90 -9.45 12.59
CA PRO A 57 -7.11 -9.11 13.99
C PRO A 57 -8.58 -8.79 14.30
N MET A 58 -9.12 -9.32 15.41
CA MET A 58 -10.54 -9.16 15.77
C MET A 58 -10.98 -7.70 15.80
N VAL A 59 -10.12 -6.82 16.30
CA VAL A 59 -10.38 -5.37 16.46
C VAL A 59 -10.65 -4.67 15.12
N ILE A 60 -10.17 -5.16 13.98
CA ILE A 60 -10.40 -4.57 12.66
C ILE A 60 -11.32 -5.41 11.76
N ARG A 61 -11.97 -6.45 12.29
CA ARG A 61 -12.94 -7.24 11.53
C ARG A 61 -14.23 -6.45 11.36
N ASN A 62 -14.84 -6.59 10.19
CA ASN A 62 -16.18 -6.09 9.96
C ASN A 62 -17.20 -6.86 10.82
N ALA A 63 -18.15 -6.16 11.43
CA ALA A 63 -19.18 -6.74 12.31
C ALA A 63 -20.60 -6.26 11.94
N PRO A 64 -21.08 -6.53 10.71
CA PRO A 64 -22.35 -6.00 10.22
C PRO A 64 -23.58 -6.75 10.77
N THR A 65 -23.40 -7.95 11.32
CA THR A 65 -24.51 -8.75 11.88
C THR A 65 -24.45 -8.80 13.40
N LYS A 66 -25.60 -8.98 14.04
CA LYS A 66 -25.69 -9.12 15.50
C LYS A 66 -24.82 -10.26 16.03
N LEU A 67 -24.85 -11.42 15.37
CA LEU A 67 -24.02 -12.57 15.73
C LEU A 67 -22.52 -12.24 15.66
N MET A 68 -22.06 -11.49 14.65
CA MET A 68 -20.64 -11.10 14.55
C MET A 68 -20.22 -10.17 15.69
N GLY A 69 -21.09 -9.24 16.10
CA GLY A 69 -20.87 -8.39 17.27
C GLY A 69 -20.81 -9.20 18.57
N GLU A 70 -21.70 -10.18 18.74
CA GLU A 70 -21.71 -11.10 19.89
C GLU A 70 -20.43 -11.95 19.95
N LEU A 71 -19.88 -12.33 18.80
CA LEU A 71 -18.59 -13.02 18.66
C LEU A 71 -17.37 -12.09 18.83
N GLY A 72 -17.59 -10.81 19.10
CA GLY A 72 -16.55 -9.83 19.40
C GLY A 72 -15.84 -9.23 18.18
N TYR A 73 -16.43 -9.32 16.98
CA TYR A 73 -15.82 -8.73 15.78
C TYR A 73 -15.89 -7.20 15.87
N GLY A 74 -14.78 -6.53 15.56
CA GLY A 74 -14.70 -5.06 15.64
C GLY A 74 -14.81 -4.51 17.06
N LYS A 75 -14.81 -5.38 18.08
CA LYS A 75 -14.83 -4.94 19.47
C LYS A 75 -13.56 -4.14 19.78
N ASP A 76 -13.74 -3.03 20.49
CA ASP A 76 -12.67 -2.08 20.86
C ASP A 76 -11.99 -1.40 19.66
N TYR A 77 -12.61 -1.42 18.47
CA TYR A 77 -12.12 -0.68 17.32
C TYR A 77 -12.04 0.82 17.59
N LYS A 78 -10.86 1.38 17.40
CA LYS A 78 -10.57 2.80 17.54
C LYS A 78 -10.64 3.48 16.18
N TYR A 79 -11.64 4.34 16.03
CA TYR A 79 -11.77 5.14 14.82
C TYR A 79 -10.77 6.32 14.86
N ALA A 80 -9.77 6.28 13.97
CA ALA A 80 -8.62 7.19 14.03
C ALA A 80 -8.94 8.68 13.98
N HIS A 81 -10.08 9.07 13.39
CA HIS A 81 -10.50 10.48 13.39
C HIS A 81 -11.03 10.97 14.74
N ASN A 82 -11.51 10.06 15.59
CA ASN A 82 -12.12 10.38 16.88
C ASN A 82 -11.23 9.98 18.07
N ASP A 83 -10.24 9.10 17.86
CA ASP A 83 -9.37 8.58 18.90
C ASP A 83 -7.88 8.68 18.50
N PRO A 84 -7.11 9.59 19.12
CA PRO A 84 -5.66 9.71 18.90
C PRO A 84 -4.86 8.45 19.24
N SER A 85 -5.40 7.55 20.07
CA SER A 85 -4.77 6.28 20.44
C SER A 85 -5.00 5.16 19.43
N ALA A 86 -5.76 5.42 18.34
CA ALA A 86 -5.94 4.46 17.24
C ALA A 86 -4.63 4.09 16.54
N LYS A 87 -3.60 4.94 16.63
CA LYS A 87 -2.25 4.65 16.10
C LYS A 87 -1.60 3.42 16.75
N ASP A 88 -1.99 3.12 18.00
CA ASP A 88 -1.43 2.02 18.78
C ASP A 88 -2.27 0.73 18.63
N GLN A 89 -3.35 0.77 17.83
CA GLN A 89 -4.18 -0.39 17.53
C GLN A 89 -3.41 -1.40 16.67
N GLN A 90 -3.66 -2.69 16.91
CA GLN A 90 -3.10 -3.75 16.09
C GLN A 90 -3.78 -3.81 14.72
N HIS A 91 -2.98 -3.69 13.66
CA HIS A 91 -3.44 -3.80 12.27
C HIS A 91 -2.92 -5.05 11.56
N MET A 92 -1.79 -5.59 12.02
CA MET A 92 -1.17 -6.79 11.47
C MET A 92 -1.59 -8.03 12.25
N PRO A 93 -1.68 -9.22 11.62
CA PRO A 93 -1.91 -10.48 12.33
C PRO A 93 -0.88 -10.73 13.43
N ASP A 94 -1.22 -11.56 14.42
CA ASP A 94 -0.37 -11.79 15.60
C ASP A 94 1.06 -12.23 15.25
N GLN A 95 1.22 -13.09 14.24
CA GLN A 95 2.52 -13.56 13.78
C GLN A 95 3.37 -12.46 13.12
N LEU A 96 2.75 -11.38 12.65
CA LEU A 96 3.40 -10.28 11.95
C LEU A 96 3.30 -8.94 12.70
N LYS A 97 2.81 -8.94 13.96
CA LYS A 97 2.53 -7.71 14.72
C LYS A 97 3.72 -6.76 14.87
N ASN A 98 4.94 -7.31 14.90
CA ASN A 98 6.19 -6.55 15.05
C ASN A 98 6.97 -6.43 13.73
N ARG A 99 6.42 -6.92 12.62
CA ARG A 99 7.08 -6.88 11.32
C ARG A 99 7.04 -5.47 10.75
N LYS A 100 8.20 -4.93 10.39
CA LYS A 100 8.34 -3.63 9.72
C LYS A 100 8.90 -3.82 8.32
N TYR A 101 8.23 -3.22 7.34
CA TYR A 101 8.69 -3.19 5.95
C TYR A 101 9.24 -1.80 5.56
N LEU A 102 8.76 -0.75 6.25
CA LEU A 102 9.17 0.64 6.10
C LEU A 102 9.99 1.09 7.31
#